data_AF-A9WMB0-F1
#
_entry.id   AF-A9WMB0-F1
#
_cell.length_a   1.000
_cell.length_b   1.000
_cell.length_c   1.000
_cell.angle_alpha   90.00
_cell.angle_beta   90.00
_cell.angle_gamma   90.00
#
_symmetry.space_group_name_H-M   'P 1'
#
loop_
_entity.id
_entity.type
_entity.pdbx_description
1 polymer ?
#
loop_
_entity_poly.entity_id
_entity_poly.type
_entity_poly.pdbx_seq_one_letter_code
_entity_poly.pdbx_strand_id
1 'polypeptide(L)'
;MSSIRALSLELPLRSDASLRELFAARPDLISPPVPDFAALAARACARISVHRALDILDTPNLQIVEAALVHGGPIDSAMAKKLVGATKSVAEKLLKRLNLLALMYKGADGFLPVSGLYEVIGAHPAGLGRSYLELSGPAHDWMQNTATGLGLAGDPVQALANRFGQAAW
;
A
#
# COMPACT_ATOMS: atom_id res chain seq x y z
N MET A 1 -11.68 4.12 6.50
CA MET A 1 -11.66 5.60 6.61
C MET A 1 -10.96 6.14 5.37
N SER A 2 -11.46 7.20 4.71
CA SER A 2 -10.78 7.78 3.54
C SER A 2 -9.43 8.40 3.92
N SER A 3 -8.43 8.25 3.06
CA SER A 3 -7.07 8.83 3.19
C SER A 3 -7.11 10.35 3.41
N ILE A 4 -7.95 11.06 2.64
CA ILE A 4 -8.13 12.51 2.74
C ILE A 4 -8.63 12.90 4.13
N ARG A 5 -9.63 12.17 4.65
CA ARG A 5 -10.20 12.43 5.98
C ARG A 5 -9.18 12.13 7.09
N ALA A 6 -8.39 11.07 6.94
CA ALA A 6 -7.35 10.75 7.91
C ALA A 6 -6.28 11.84 7.95
N LEU A 7 -5.77 12.27 6.78
CA LEU A 7 -4.80 13.35 6.69
C LEU A 7 -5.35 14.70 7.15
N SER A 8 -6.61 15.03 6.86
CA SER A 8 -7.20 16.31 7.29
C SER A 8 -7.30 16.42 8.81
N LEU A 9 -7.37 15.28 9.52
CA LEU A 9 -7.34 15.21 10.98
C LEU A 9 -5.92 15.15 11.55
N GLU A 10 -5.00 14.49 10.84
CA GLU A 10 -3.62 14.32 11.29
C GLU A 10 -2.76 15.58 11.10
N LEU A 11 -2.87 16.26 9.95
CA LEU A 11 -2.02 17.41 9.59
C LEU A 11 -2.13 18.59 10.58
N PRO A 12 -3.32 18.98 11.08
CA PRO A 12 -3.44 20.04 12.09
C PRO A 12 -2.77 19.72 13.44
N LEU A 13 -2.56 18.44 13.74
CA LEU A 13 -1.94 17.98 15.00
C LEU A 13 -0.41 17.94 14.94
N ARG A 14 0.17 18.19 13.76
CA ARG A 14 1.63 18.23 13.58
C ARG A 14 2.19 19.54 14.14
N SER A 15 3.44 19.48 14.59
CA SER A 15 4.17 20.69 14.96
C SER A 15 4.49 21.55 13.74
N ASP A 16 4.65 22.86 13.96
CA ASP A 16 5.05 23.81 12.91
C ASP A 16 6.37 23.42 12.22
N ALA A 17 7.31 22.83 12.97
CA ALA A 17 8.56 22.32 12.42
C ALA A 17 8.31 21.17 11.43
N SER A 18 7.44 20.22 11.79
CA SER A 18 7.06 19.10 10.90
C SER A 18 6.32 19.58 9.66
N LEU A 19 5.42 20.56 9.79
CA LEU A 19 4.72 21.16 8.65
C LEU A 19 5.68 21.92 7.73
N ARG A 20 6.65 22.65 8.29
CA ARG A 20 7.70 23.32 7.52
C ARG A 20 8.53 22.33 6.72
N GLU A 21 8.95 21.22 7.33
CA GLU A 21 9.68 20.16 6.63
C GLU A 21 8.85 19.50 5.52
N LEU A 22 7.56 19.27 5.76
CA LEU A 22 6.63 18.79 4.74
C LEU A 22 6.57 19.76 3.55
N PHE A 23 6.37 21.05 3.79
CA PHE A 23 6.27 22.04 2.71
C PHE A 23 7.60 22.30 1.99
N ALA A 24 8.72 22.18 2.69
CA ALA A 24 10.04 22.24 2.07
C ALA A 24 10.27 21.04 1.12
N ALA A 25 9.82 19.85 1.53
CA ALA A 25 9.96 18.64 0.70
C ALA A 25 8.90 18.52 -0.40
N ARG A 26 7.69 19.07 -0.19
CA ARG A 26 6.56 19.04 -1.13
C ARG A 26 6.00 20.46 -1.34
N PRO A 27 6.71 21.33 -2.07
CA PRO A 27 6.28 22.71 -2.32
C PRO A 27 4.99 22.80 -3.15
N ASP A 28 4.64 21.74 -3.89
CA ASP A 28 3.42 21.64 -4.67
C ASP A 28 2.13 21.59 -3.81
N LEU A 29 2.25 21.28 -2.52
CA LEU A 29 1.10 21.27 -1.60
C LEU A 29 0.56 22.67 -1.31
N ILE A 30 1.42 23.68 -1.37
CA ILE A 30 1.11 25.06 -0.99
C ILE A 30 1.08 26.02 -2.18
N SER A 31 1.36 25.52 -3.39
CA SER A 31 1.37 26.33 -4.62
C SER A 31 0.44 25.71 -5.68
N PRO A 32 -0.71 26.34 -6.01
CA PRO A 32 -1.25 27.57 -5.41
C PRO A 32 -1.69 27.37 -3.95
N PRO A 33 -1.93 28.45 -3.18
CA PRO A 33 -2.38 28.34 -1.79
C PRO A 33 -3.67 27.50 -1.64
N VAL A 34 -3.81 26.81 -0.51
CA VAL A 34 -5.03 26.12 -0.09
C VAL A 34 -5.71 26.88 1.04
N PRO A 35 -7.06 26.87 1.13
CA PRO A 35 -7.78 27.61 2.16
C PRO A 35 -7.72 26.94 3.54
N ASP A 36 -7.60 25.62 3.62
CA ASP A 36 -7.65 24.84 4.87
C ASP A 36 -6.92 23.49 4.77
N PHE A 37 -6.87 22.76 5.90
CA PHE A 37 -6.23 21.44 5.99
C PHE A 37 -6.99 20.34 5.24
N ALA A 38 -8.30 20.47 4.99
CA ALA A 38 -9.05 19.50 4.21
C ALA A 38 -8.66 19.60 2.72
N ALA A 39 -8.56 20.82 2.20
CA ALA A 39 -8.03 21.10 0.87
C ALA A 39 -6.56 20.70 0.74
N LEU A 40 -5.74 20.93 1.78
CA LEU A 40 -4.36 20.45 1.83
C LEU A 40 -4.26 18.92 1.74
N ALA A 41 -5.07 18.20 2.53
CA ALA A 41 -5.11 16.75 2.51
C ALA A 41 -5.60 16.20 1.15
N ALA A 42 -6.63 16.82 0.56
CA ALA A 42 -7.09 16.49 -0.77
C ALA A 42 -5.98 16.67 -1.83
N ARG A 43 -5.22 17.76 -1.74
CA ARG A 43 -4.07 18.02 -2.61
C ARG A 43 -2.95 17.01 -2.41
N ALA A 44 -2.62 16.67 -1.16
CA ALA A 44 -1.60 15.68 -0.84
C ALA A 44 -1.91 14.29 -1.40
N CYS A 45 -3.19 13.93 -1.47
CA CYS A 45 -3.68 12.69 -2.06
C CYS A 45 -3.84 12.75 -3.59
N ALA A 46 -3.76 13.92 -4.22
CA ALA A 46 -3.97 14.06 -5.65
C ALA A 46 -2.86 13.39 -6.46
N ARG A 47 -3.23 12.68 -7.53
CA ARG A 47 -2.31 11.92 -8.41
C ARG A 47 -1.05 12.69 -8.80
N ILE A 48 -1.19 13.94 -9.28
CA ILE A 48 -0.04 14.76 -9.71
C ILE A 48 0.91 15.06 -8.55
N SER A 49 0.36 15.35 -7.38
CA SER A 49 1.14 15.67 -6.17
C SER A 49 1.87 14.44 -5.64
N VAL A 50 1.19 13.28 -5.64
CA VAL A 50 1.81 12.00 -5.27
C VAL A 50 2.92 11.63 -6.26
N HIS A 51 2.72 11.80 -7.56
CA HIS A 51 3.75 11.53 -8.57
C HIS A 51 5.02 12.33 -8.30
N ARG A 52 4.89 13.65 -8.11
CA ARG A 52 6.04 14.52 -7.79
C ARG A 52 6.74 14.10 -6.50
N ALA A 53 5.97 13.66 -5.51
CA ALA A 53 6.53 13.17 -4.27
C ALA A 53 7.26 11.84 -4.43
N LEU A 54 6.83 10.96 -5.33
CA LEU A 54 7.54 9.73 -5.66
C LEU A 54 8.83 9.99 -6.45
N ASP A 55 8.84 10.99 -7.34
CA ASP A 55 10.03 11.35 -8.15
C ASP A 55 11.24 11.77 -7.29
N ILE A 56 11.01 12.21 -6.04
CA ILE A 56 12.07 12.62 -5.09
C ILE A 56 12.43 11.53 -4.07
N LEU A 57 11.75 10.38 -4.06
CA LEU A 57 12.04 9.31 -3.12
C LEU A 57 13.30 8.53 -3.55
N ASP A 58 14.07 8.11 -2.55
CA ASP A 58 15.13 7.13 -2.75
C ASP A 58 14.56 5.70 -2.84
N THR A 59 15.39 4.77 -3.32
CA THR A 59 15.01 3.36 -3.47
C THR A 59 14.49 2.74 -2.18
N PRO A 60 15.10 2.93 -0.99
CA PRO A 60 14.57 2.37 0.25
C PRO A 60 13.16 2.86 0.61
N ASN A 61 12.88 4.16 0.42
CA ASN A 61 11.53 4.69 0.66
C ASN A 61 10.52 4.11 -0.34
N LEU A 62 10.90 3.99 -1.62
CA LEU A 62 10.04 3.39 -2.64
C LEU A 62 9.71 1.92 -2.32
N GLN A 63 10.70 1.13 -1.89
CA GLN A 63 10.48 -0.27 -1.50
C GLN A 63 9.49 -0.41 -0.33
N ILE A 64 9.55 0.49 0.66
CA ILE A 64 8.58 0.50 1.76
C ILE A 64 7.18 0.87 1.28
N VAL A 65 7.06 1.83 0.36
CA VAL A 65 5.79 2.19 -0.28
C VAL A 65 5.21 0.99 -1.02
N GLU A 66 5.99 0.34 -1.88
CA GLU A 66 5.54 -0.83 -2.63
C GLU A 66 5.15 -1.98 -1.69
N ALA A 67 5.95 -2.27 -0.67
CA ALA A 67 5.62 -3.27 0.33
C ALA A 67 4.30 -2.97 1.06
N ALA A 68 4.03 -1.70 1.38
CA ALA A 68 2.77 -1.29 1.99
C ALA A 68 1.58 -1.52 1.05
N LEU A 69 1.73 -1.23 -0.25
CA LEU A 69 0.69 -1.47 -1.24
C LEU A 69 0.44 -2.97 -1.48
N VAL A 70 1.50 -3.78 -1.54
CA VAL A 70 1.40 -5.25 -1.66
C VAL A 70 0.72 -5.85 -0.43
N HIS A 71 1.04 -5.32 0.77
CA HIS A 71 0.45 -5.80 2.01
C HIS A 71 -1.06 -5.53 2.10
N GLY A 72 -1.54 -4.41 1.54
CA GLY A 72 -2.97 -4.05 1.51
C GLY A 72 -3.57 -3.67 2.87
N GLY A 73 -2.74 -3.48 3.90
CA GLY A 73 -3.15 -3.15 5.27
C GLY A 73 -2.16 -2.25 5.99
N PRO A 74 -2.38 -1.94 7.28
CA PRO A 74 -1.45 -1.15 8.09
C PRO A 74 -0.07 -1.83 8.13
N ILE A 75 0.97 -1.08 7.80
CA ILE A 75 2.35 -1.57 7.85
C ILE A 75 3.08 -0.96 9.05
N ASP A 76 3.70 -1.82 9.85
CA ASP A 76 4.57 -1.43 10.94
C ASP A 76 6.04 -1.80 10.64
N SER A 77 6.94 -1.42 11.54
CA SER A 77 8.38 -1.72 11.38
C SER A 77 8.69 -3.24 11.33
N ALA A 78 7.87 -4.07 11.98
CA ALA A 78 8.07 -5.52 11.99
C ALA A 78 7.63 -6.16 10.66
N MET A 79 6.50 -5.71 10.11
CA MET A 79 6.00 -6.12 8.80
C MET A 79 6.93 -5.64 7.69
N ALA A 80 7.36 -4.37 7.73
CA ALA A 80 8.35 -3.84 6.79
C ALA A 80 9.66 -4.64 6.80
N LYS A 81 10.14 -5.07 7.98
CA LYS A 81 11.29 -5.98 8.09
C LYS A 81 11.04 -7.32 7.38
N LYS A 82 9.85 -7.90 7.54
CA LYS A 82 9.51 -9.18 6.90
C LYS A 82 9.43 -9.07 5.38
N LEU A 83 8.87 -7.98 4.86
CA LEU A 83 8.61 -7.82 3.42
C LEU A 83 9.84 -7.33 2.65
N VAL A 84 10.61 -6.39 3.22
CA VAL A 84 11.73 -5.72 2.52
C VAL A 84 13.09 -6.19 3.04
N GLY A 85 13.14 -6.94 4.13
CA GLY A 85 14.41 -7.40 4.75
C GLY A 85 15.17 -6.30 5.50
N ALA A 86 14.60 -5.10 5.65
CA ALA A 86 15.22 -4.00 6.38
C ALA A 86 15.29 -4.28 7.89
N THR A 87 16.27 -3.69 8.58
CA THR A 87 16.28 -3.74 10.05
C THR A 87 15.11 -2.94 10.63
N LYS A 88 14.63 -3.31 11.81
CA LYS A 88 13.47 -2.64 12.46
C LYS A 88 13.68 -1.13 12.60
N SER A 89 14.89 -0.71 12.99
CA SER A 89 15.24 0.71 13.14
C SER A 89 15.21 1.47 11.82
N VAL A 90 15.73 0.86 10.74
CA VAL A 90 15.69 1.48 9.41
C VAL A 90 14.25 1.57 8.91
N ALA A 91 13.47 0.50 9.03
CA ALA A 91 12.06 0.50 8.64
C ALA A 91 11.25 1.58 9.37
N GLU A 92 11.47 1.73 10.69
CA GLU A 92 10.79 2.77 11.47
C GLU A 92 11.15 4.19 11.00
N LYS A 93 12.42 4.44 10.66
CA LYS A 93 12.87 5.73 10.11
C LYS A 93 12.23 6.02 8.75
N LEU A 94 12.19 5.04 7.85
CA LEU A 94 11.57 5.17 6.52
C LEU A 94 10.05 5.42 6.63
N LEU A 95 9.35 4.66 7.48
CA LEU A 95 7.92 4.87 7.72
C LEU A 95 7.62 6.26 8.28
N LYS A 96 8.43 6.74 9.24
CA LYS A 96 8.32 8.11 9.76
C LYS A 96 8.58 9.16 8.69
N ARG A 97 9.54 8.94 7.79
CA ARG A 97 9.83 9.83 6.66
C ARG A 97 8.66 9.88 5.67
N LEU A 98 8.09 8.74 5.30
CA LEU A 98 6.93 8.66 4.41
C LEU A 98 5.68 9.30 5.02
N ASN A 99 5.50 9.15 6.34
CA ASN A 99 4.46 9.87 7.06
C ASN A 99 4.72 11.38 7.08
N LEU A 100 5.95 11.82 7.35
CA LEU A 100 6.33 13.23 7.29
C LEU A 100 5.97 13.84 5.92
N LEU A 101 6.22 13.13 4.83
CA LEU A 101 5.88 13.52 3.45
C LEU A 101 4.37 13.47 3.11
N ALA A 102 3.51 13.10 4.06
CA ALA A 102 2.07 12.90 3.85
C ALA A 102 1.76 11.88 2.73
N LEU A 103 2.63 10.90 2.54
CA LEU A 103 2.40 9.74 1.67
C LEU A 103 1.80 8.56 2.45
N MET A 104 1.98 8.56 3.77
CA MET A 104 1.34 7.64 4.69
C MET A 104 0.71 8.40 5.86
N TYR A 105 -0.37 7.87 6.41
CA TYR A 105 -1.01 8.39 7.61
C TYR A 105 -1.01 7.34 8.71
N LYS A 106 -1.09 7.77 9.97
CA LYS A 106 -1.05 6.87 11.11
C LYS A 106 -2.44 6.25 11.35
N GLY A 107 -2.53 4.93 11.25
CA GLY A 107 -3.67 4.12 11.67
C GLY A 107 -3.51 3.61 13.11
N ALA A 108 -4.45 2.77 13.55
CA ALA A 108 -4.40 2.14 14.87
C ALA A 108 -3.21 1.16 14.99
N ASP A 109 -3.01 0.32 13.97
CA ASP A 109 -2.06 -0.80 14.00
C ASP A 109 -0.79 -0.56 13.18
N GLY A 110 -0.61 0.63 12.61
CA GLY A 110 0.53 0.93 11.74
C GLY A 110 0.30 2.13 10.83
N PHE A 111 1.14 2.28 9.83
CA PHE A 111 0.99 3.31 8.79
C PHE A 111 0.17 2.77 7.62
N LEU A 112 -0.66 3.63 7.04
CA LEU A 112 -1.46 3.30 5.87
C LEU A 112 -1.08 4.23 4.71
N PRO A 113 -0.90 3.69 3.48
CA PRO A 113 -0.62 4.50 2.31
C PRO A 113 -1.83 5.37 1.93
N VAL A 114 -1.58 6.58 1.42
CA VAL A 114 -2.64 7.41 0.84
C VAL A 114 -3.18 6.77 -0.43
N SER A 115 -4.47 6.97 -0.71
CA SER A 115 -5.15 6.39 -1.87
C SER A 115 -4.47 6.74 -3.20
N GLY A 116 -3.92 7.95 -3.33
CA GLY A 116 -3.21 8.38 -4.54
C GLY A 116 -1.96 7.54 -4.87
N LEU A 117 -1.37 6.82 -3.91
CA LEU A 117 -0.26 5.91 -4.18
C LEU A 117 -0.69 4.72 -5.04
N TYR A 118 -1.87 4.15 -4.76
CA TYR A 118 -2.43 3.05 -5.57
C TYR A 118 -2.71 3.50 -7.01
N GLU A 119 -3.14 4.74 -7.19
CA GLU A 119 -3.39 5.30 -8.52
C GLU A 119 -2.11 5.52 -9.32
N VAL A 120 -1.06 6.04 -8.67
CA VAL A 120 0.20 6.40 -9.35
C VAL A 120 1.07 5.17 -9.62
N ILE A 121 1.21 4.26 -8.66
CA ILE A 121 2.02 3.04 -8.82
C ILE A 121 1.28 2.01 -9.70
N GLY A 122 -0.05 1.98 -9.62
CA GLY A 122 -0.89 1.11 -10.42
C GLY A 122 -1.12 -0.27 -9.82
N ALA A 123 -1.69 -1.17 -10.64
CA ALA A 123 -2.24 -2.45 -10.20
C ALA A 123 -1.18 -3.47 -9.72
N HIS A 124 0.08 -3.29 -10.10
CA HIS A 124 1.14 -4.27 -9.86
C HIS A 124 2.36 -3.62 -9.18
N PRO A 125 2.27 -3.29 -7.88
CA PRO A 125 3.40 -2.75 -7.13
C PRO A 125 4.62 -3.67 -7.21
N ALA A 126 5.83 -3.11 -7.25
CA ALA A 126 7.09 -3.84 -7.42
C ALA A 126 7.17 -4.76 -8.65
N GLY A 127 6.28 -4.58 -9.64
CA GLY A 127 6.25 -5.41 -10.84
C GLY A 127 5.83 -6.87 -10.60
N LEU A 128 5.18 -7.17 -9.46
CA LEU A 128 4.82 -8.54 -9.08
C LEU A 128 3.69 -9.16 -9.93
N GLY A 129 3.10 -8.40 -10.84
CA GLY A 129 1.98 -8.85 -11.65
C GLY A 129 0.72 -9.12 -10.83
N ARG A 130 -0.24 -9.83 -11.43
CA ARG A 130 -1.50 -10.20 -10.78
C ARG A 130 -1.24 -11.08 -9.58
N SER A 131 -2.03 -10.91 -8.53
CA SER A 131 -1.93 -11.77 -7.35
C SER A 131 -2.20 -13.23 -7.71
N TYR A 132 -1.64 -14.17 -6.95
CA TYR A 132 -1.95 -15.60 -7.12
C TYR A 132 -3.47 -15.86 -7.06
N LEU A 133 -4.18 -15.18 -6.16
CA LEU A 133 -5.63 -15.32 -6.02
C LEU A 133 -6.38 -14.91 -7.30
N GLU A 134 -5.94 -13.84 -7.97
CA GLU A 134 -6.51 -13.40 -9.24
C GLU A 134 -6.14 -14.35 -10.40
N LEU A 135 -4.93 -14.92 -10.37
CA LEU A 135 -4.46 -15.90 -11.35
C LEU A 135 -5.13 -17.26 -11.19
N SER A 136 -5.44 -17.67 -9.96
CA SER A 136 -5.97 -19.00 -9.66
C SER A 136 -7.46 -19.14 -9.95
N GLY A 137 -8.22 -18.04 -9.98
CA GLY A 137 -9.66 -18.05 -10.29
C GLY A 137 -10.01 -18.80 -11.59
N PRO A 138 -9.47 -18.41 -12.76
CA PRO A 138 -9.72 -19.11 -14.02
C PRO A 138 -9.31 -20.59 -14.00
N ALA A 139 -8.23 -20.93 -13.29
CA ALA A 139 -7.77 -22.30 -13.14
C ALA A 139 -8.72 -23.12 -12.24
N HIS A 140 -9.19 -22.54 -11.14
CA HIS A 140 -10.18 -23.14 -10.25
C HIS A 140 -11.48 -23.41 -11.02
N ASP A 141 -12.01 -22.42 -11.73
CA ASP A 141 -13.24 -22.55 -12.52
C ASP A 141 -13.11 -23.64 -13.59
N TRP A 142 -11.98 -23.67 -14.29
CA TRP A 142 -11.71 -24.73 -15.27
C TRP A 142 -11.68 -26.13 -14.61
N MET A 143 -11.01 -26.27 -13.46
CA MET A 143 -10.93 -27.54 -12.73
C MET A 143 -12.32 -27.98 -12.24
N GLN A 144 -13.13 -27.07 -11.70
CA GLN A 144 -14.49 -27.34 -11.24
C GLN A 144 -15.40 -27.78 -12.40
N ASN A 145 -15.34 -27.07 -13.53
CA ASN A 145 -16.12 -27.40 -14.72
C ASN A 145 -15.72 -28.77 -15.30
N THR A 146 -14.42 -29.05 -15.33
CA THR A 146 -13.89 -30.34 -15.81
C THR A 146 -14.27 -31.49 -14.88
N ALA A 147 -14.16 -31.31 -13.56
CA ALA A 147 -14.58 -32.32 -12.59
C ALA A 147 -16.08 -32.62 -12.67
N THR A 148 -16.90 -31.57 -12.82
CA THR A 148 -18.35 -31.70 -13.05
C THR A 148 -18.65 -32.47 -14.34
N GLY A 149 -17.98 -32.13 -15.44
CA GLY A 149 -18.12 -32.82 -16.73
C GLY A 149 -17.70 -34.29 -16.71
N LEU A 150 -16.76 -34.65 -15.84
CA LEU A 150 -16.30 -36.02 -15.62
C LEU A 150 -17.08 -36.78 -14.54
N GLY A 151 -18.06 -36.14 -13.88
CA GLY A 151 -18.85 -36.75 -12.80
C GLY A 151 -18.07 -37.04 -11.52
N LEU A 152 -16.96 -36.34 -11.28
CA LEU A 152 -16.16 -36.48 -10.06
C LEU A 152 -16.86 -35.75 -8.91
N ALA A 153 -17.08 -36.44 -7.79
CA ALA A 153 -17.69 -35.86 -6.61
C ALA A 153 -16.63 -35.18 -5.71
N GLY A 154 -16.89 -33.94 -5.29
CA GLY A 154 -16.08 -33.19 -4.31
C GLY A 154 -15.27 -32.04 -4.91
N ASP A 155 -14.65 -31.24 -4.03
CA ASP A 155 -13.78 -30.13 -4.44
C ASP A 155 -12.49 -30.68 -5.12
N PRO A 156 -12.23 -30.35 -6.41
CA PRO A 156 -11.04 -30.78 -7.13
C PRO A 156 -9.75 -30.38 -6.42
N VAL A 157 -9.73 -29.22 -5.75
CA VAL A 157 -8.57 -28.74 -5.00
C VAL A 157 -8.28 -29.68 -3.83
N GLN A 158 -9.31 -30.06 -3.08
CA GLN A 158 -9.20 -31.02 -1.98
C GLN A 158 -8.80 -32.42 -2.46
N ALA A 159 -9.32 -32.85 -3.61
CA ALA A 159 -8.97 -34.14 -4.21
C ALA A 159 -7.48 -34.19 -4.64
N LEU A 160 -6.96 -33.11 -5.24
CA LEU A 160 -5.55 -32.97 -5.59
C LEU A 160 -4.65 -32.85 -4.36
N ALA A 161 -5.07 -32.06 -3.36
CA ALA A 161 -4.38 -31.94 -2.07
C ALA A 161 -4.18 -33.32 -1.40
N ASN A 162 -5.25 -34.11 -1.33
CA ASN A 162 -5.22 -35.47 -0.79
C ASN A 162 -4.33 -36.42 -1.61
N ARG A 163 -4.37 -36.33 -2.95
CA ARG A 163 -3.57 -37.18 -3.84
C ARG A 163 -2.07 -36.93 -3.72
N PHE A 164 -1.66 -35.67 -3.53
CA PHE A 164 -0.26 -35.26 -3.46
C PHE A 164 0.25 -35.05 -2.02
N GLY A 165 -0.57 -35.35 -1.01
CA GLY A 165 -0.17 -35.20 0.40
C GLY A 165 0.07 -33.76 0.84
N GLN A 166 -0.62 -32.80 0.21
CA GLN A 166 -0.52 -31.37 0.52
C GLN A 166 -1.71 -30.94 1.37
N ALA A 167 -1.50 -30.03 2.33
CA ALA A 167 -2.56 -29.61 3.26
C ALA A 167 -3.61 -28.68 2.61
N ALA A 168 -3.21 -27.91 1.59
CA ALA A 168 -4.05 -27.06 0.74
C ALA A 168 -3.21 -26.49 -0.43
N TRP A 169 -3.86 -26.09 -1.53
CA TRP A 169 -3.28 -25.38 -2.68
C TRP A 169 -3.91 -24.01 -2.88
#